data_AF-A0A4Z1GLZ2-F1
#
_entry.id   AF-A0A4Z1GLZ2-F1
#
_cell.length_a   1.000
_cell.length_b   1.000
_cell.length_c   1.000
_cell.angle_alpha   90.00
_cell.angle_beta   90.00
_cell.angle_gamma   90.00
#
_symmetry.space_group_name_H-M   'P 1'
#
loop_
_entity.id
_entity.type
_entity.pdbx_description
1 polymer ?
#
loop_
_entity_poly.entity_id
_entity_poly.type
_entity_poly.pdbx_seq_one_letter_code
_entity_poly.pdbx_strand_id
1 'polypeptide(L)'
;MQFSSAIISAITVALASAAAIEKRSTVFDVSDFSAGCIPHSGQCLYSFTVIQPGTMETTGVKCTALVSGKADGTLPDIPQWGGSCIESSRRFWVTREDAGLNFFVSQQVSPASNQTASHLLPNSELVMIANTMGSTQSYNGPTSFGLDYTTSS
;
A
#
# COMPACT_ATOMS: atom_id res chain seq x y z
N MET A 1 39.58 -4.26 -65.68
CA MET A 1 38.95 -5.05 -64.60
C MET A 1 38.79 -4.17 -63.37
N GLN A 2 37.85 -4.50 -62.50
CA GLN A 2 37.68 -4.04 -61.11
C GLN A 2 36.65 -2.92 -60.82
N PHE A 3 35.38 -3.37 -60.78
CA PHE A 3 34.36 -3.32 -59.72
C PHE A 3 34.08 -2.06 -58.88
N SER A 4 32.83 -1.60 -59.01
CA SER A 4 31.86 -1.05 -58.04
C SER A 4 32.21 -1.04 -56.54
N SER A 5 31.75 0.00 -55.83
CA SER A 5 30.54 -0.08 -54.98
C SER A 5 30.22 1.26 -54.30
N ALA A 6 28.93 1.61 -54.31
CA ALA A 6 28.32 2.76 -53.64
C ALA A 6 28.16 2.50 -52.13
N ILE A 7 28.20 3.56 -51.32
CA ILE A 7 27.80 3.51 -49.91
C ILE A 7 26.85 4.68 -49.65
N ILE A 8 25.55 4.36 -49.52
CA ILE A 8 24.49 5.29 -49.15
C ILE A 8 24.29 5.12 -47.64
N SER A 9 24.72 6.08 -46.83
CA SER A 9 24.47 6.10 -45.40
C SER A 9 23.07 6.66 -45.12
N ALA A 10 22.11 5.78 -44.85
CA ALA A 10 20.78 6.15 -44.39
C ALA A 10 20.84 6.56 -42.90
N ILE A 11 20.49 7.81 -42.62
CA ILE A 11 20.32 8.34 -41.26
C ILE A 11 18.96 7.86 -40.77
N THR A 12 18.94 6.80 -39.95
CA THR A 12 17.74 6.35 -39.25
C THR A 12 17.49 7.28 -38.05
N VAL A 13 16.48 8.14 -38.16
CA VAL A 13 15.98 8.92 -37.03
C VAL A 13 15.22 7.98 -36.09
N ALA A 14 15.81 7.66 -34.94
CA ALA A 14 15.11 6.95 -33.88
C ALA A 14 14.09 7.90 -33.24
N LEU A 15 12.82 7.75 -33.62
CA LEU A 15 11.70 8.32 -32.87
C LEU A 15 11.60 7.55 -31.55
N ALA A 16 12.21 8.08 -30.50
CA ALA A 16 11.95 7.63 -29.14
C ALA A 16 10.50 8.00 -28.80
N SER A 17 9.59 7.04 -28.89
CA SER A 17 8.25 7.18 -28.34
C SER A 17 8.38 7.40 -26.84
N ALA A 18 8.28 8.66 -26.40
CA ALA A 18 7.98 8.99 -25.03
C ALA A 18 6.55 8.50 -24.77
N ALA A 19 6.42 7.25 -24.31
CA ALA A 19 5.21 6.84 -23.65
C ALA A 19 5.06 7.77 -22.44
N ALA A 20 4.10 8.71 -22.51
CA ALA A 20 3.66 9.41 -21.33
C ALA A 20 3.18 8.31 -20.37
N ILE A 21 3.99 8.01 -19.35
CA ILE A 21 3.58 7.17 -18.24
C ILE A 21 2.53 8.01 -17.53
N GLU A 22 1.27 7.84 -17.91
CA GLU A 22 0.17 8.41 -17.14
C GLU A 22 0.32 7.87 -15.72
N LYS A 23 0.39 8.78 -14.74
CA LYS A 23 0.41 8.44 -13.32
C LYS A 23 -0.77 7.50 -13.10
N ARG A 24 -0.50 6.23 -12.74
CA ARG A 24 -1.57 5.32 -12.33
C ARG A 24 -2.43 6.03 -11.31
N SER A 25 -3.71 6.18 -11.62
CA SER A 25 -4.70 6.78 -10.74
C SER A 25 -4.86 5.85 -9.54
N THR A 26 -4.19 6.16 -8.44
CA THR A 26 -4.39 5.50 -7.16
C THR A 26 -5.83 5.75 -6.71
N VAL A 27 -6.50 4.73 -6.15
CA VAL A 27 -7.88 4.85 -5.67
C VAL A 27 -7.90 5.60 -4.34
N PHE A 28 -6.91 5.35 -3.49
CA PHE A 28 -6.68 6.08 -2.25
C PHE A 28 -5.19 6.40 -2.12
N ASP A 29 -4.88 7.55 -1.54
CA ASP A 29 -3.52 7.90 -1.12
C ASP A 29 -3.43 7.82 0.40
N VAL A 30 -2.47 7.05 0.89
CA VAL A 30 -2.19 6.85 2.30
C VAL A 30 -0.99 7.70 2.68
N SER A 31 -1.05 8.31 3.87
CA SER A 31 0.07 9.02 4.51
C SER A 31 0.18 8.65 5.99
N ASP A 32 1.33 8.94 6.59
CA ASP A 32 1.61 8.72 8.02
C ASP A 32 1.33 7.27 8.45
N PHE A 33 1.51 6.32 7.53
CA PHE A 33 1.29 4.91 7.81
C PHE A 33 2.30 4.41 8.83
N SER A 34 1.78 3.71 9.82
CA SER A 34 2.55 3.02 10.84
C SER A 34 1.79 1.76 11.26
N ALA A 35 2.54 0.68 11.47
CA ALA A 35 2.03 -0.54 12.05
C ALA A 35 3.10 -1.12 12.98
N GLY A 36 2.74 -1.48 14.20
CA GLY A 36 3.69 -2.10 15.12
C GLY A 36 3.03 -2.69 16.36
N CYS A 37 3.62 -3.75 16.88
CA CYS A 37 3.23 -4.32 18.16
C CYS A 37 3.89 -3.55 19.31
N ILE A 38 3.08 -3.12 20.27
CA ILE A 38 3.48 -2.26 21.37
C ILE A 38 4.31 -3.10 22.35
N PRO A 39 5.56 -2.72 22.68
CA PRO A 39 6.35 -3.44 23.66
C PRO A 39 5.59 -3.58 24.99
N HIS A 40 5.62 -4.78 25.58
CA HIS A 40 4.95 -5.13 26.86
C HIS A 40 3.42 -5.16 26.84
N SER A 41 2.78 -4.67 25.78
CA SER A 41 1.34 -4.81 25.59
C SER A 41 1.13 -5.90 24.56
N GLY A 42 0.30 -6.90 24.84
CA GLY A 42 -0.08 -7.91 23.83
C GLY A 42 -0.89 -7.33 22.66
N GLN A 43 -0.78 -6.04 22.39
CA GLN A 43 -1.54 -5.27 21.41
C GLN A 43 -0.62 -4.71 20.33
N CYS A 44 -1.18 -4.57 19.13
CA CYS A 44 -0.54 -3.93 18.00
C CYS A 44 -1.43 -2.82 17.46
N LEU A 45 -0.80 -1.76 16.99
CA LEU A 45 -1.44 -0.59 16.46
C LEU A 45 -1.19 -0.51 14.96
N TYR A 46 -2.26 -0.27 14.21
CA TYR A 46 -2.22 0.24 12.85
C TYR A 46 -2.76 1.66 12.85
N SER A 47 -2.06 2.60 12.21
CA SER A 47 -2.41 4.01 12.21
C SER A 47 -1.95 4.66 10.92
N PHE A 48 -2.86 5.35 10.23
CA PHE A 48 -2.56 6.06 8.99
C PHE A 48 -3.59 7.17 8.74
N THR A 49 -3.33 7.98 7.73
CA THR A 49 -4.24 8.99 7.19
C THR A 49 -4.52 8.62 5.75
N VAL A 50 -5.74 8.81 5.26
CA VAL A 50 -6.11 8.47 3.88
C VAL A 50 -6.97 9.55 3.24
N ILE A 51 -6.69 9.83 1.96
CA ILE A 51 -7.53 10.65 1.07
C ILE A 51 -7.94 9.83 -0.16
N GLN A 52 -9.02 10.25 -0.82
CA GLN A 52 -9.36 9.80 -2.16
C GLN A 52 -8.89 10.86 -3.19
N PRO A 53 -7.76 10.63 -3.88
CA PRO A 53 -7.26 11.57 -4.87
C PRO A 53 -8.21 11.69 -6.06
N GLY A 54 -8.12 12.81 -6.79
CA GLY A 54 -9.03 13.11 -7.91
C GLY A 54 -10.44 13.53 -7.48
N THR A 55 -10.69 13.64 -6.17
CA THR A 55 -11.88 14.28 -5.60
C THR A 55 -11.54 15.67 -5.04
N MET A 56 -12.51 16.38 -4.47
CA MET A 56 -12.30 17.64 -3.76
C MET A 56 -11.81 17.44 -2.31
N GLU A 57 -11.43 16.21 -1.93
CA GLU A 57 -10.89 15.93 -0.61
C GLU A 57 -9.45 16.45 -0.46
N THR A 58 -9.27 17.48 0.36
CA THR A 58 -7.95 18.05 0.69
C THR A 58 -7.45 17.68 2.08
N THR A 59 -8.34 17.15 2.92
CA THR A 59 -8.05 16.80 4.31
C THR A 59 -8.23 15.30 4.48
N GLY A 60 -7.16 14.61 4.85
CA GLY A 60 -7.20 13.16 5.07
C GLY A 60 -7.94 12.77 6.35
N VAL A 61 -8.56 11.60 6.31
CA VAL A 61 -9.22 11.01 7.48
C VAL A 61 -8.26 10.09 8.21
N LYS A 62 -8.22 10.20 9.53
CA LYS A 62 -7.37 9.36 10.37
C LYS A 62 -8.01 8.00 10.57
N CYS A 63 -7.25 6.93 10.36
CA CYS A 63 -7.68 5.55 10.55
C CYS A 63 -6.78 4.85 11.56
N THR A 64 -7.39 4.11 12.49
CA THR A 64 -6.65 3.40 13.54
C THR A 64 -7.32 2.07 13.90
N ALA A 65 -6.51 1.08 14.27
CA ALA A 65 -6.97 -0.14 14.90
C ALA A 65 -5.96 -0.60 15.95
N LEU A 66 -6.43 -0.78 17.18
CA LEU A 66 -5.69 -1.41 18.26
C LEU A 66 -6.23 -2.83 18.44
N VAL A 67 -5.40 -3.82 18.12
CA VAL A 67 -5.79 -5.24 18.02
C VAL A 67 -4.81 -6.12 18.79
N SER A 68 -5.26 -7.28 19.25
CA SER A 68 -4.35 -8.24 19.91
C SER A 68 -3.32 -8.77 18.94
N GLY A 69 -2.04 -8.73 19.32
CA GLY A 69 -0.94 -9.28 18.54
C GLY A 69 -0.96 -10.80 18.49
N LYS A 70 -0.23 -11.37 17.51
CA LYS A 70 -0.02 -12.82 17.46
C LYS A 70 0.95 -13.25 18.57
N ALA A 71 0.85 -14.51 19.00
CA ALA A 71 1.66 -15.05 20.09
C ALA A 71 3.17 -15.05 19.80
N ASP A 72 3.56 -15.02 18.53
CA ASP A 72 4.94 -14.92 18.04
C ASP A 72 5.46 -13.46 17.94
N GLY A 73 4.66 -12.49 18.39
CA GLY A 73 4.99 -11.07 18.34
C GLY A 73 4.80 -10.44 16.96
N THR A 74 4.26 -11.17 15.99
CA THR A 74 4.01 -10.62 14.65
C THR A 74 2.74 -9.78 14.58
N LEU A 75 2.71 -8.88 13.60
CA LEU A 75 1.55 -8.05 13.32
C LEU A 75 0.34 -8.93 12.98
N PRO A 76 -0.81 -8.74 13.64
CA PRO A 76 -1.98 -9.58 13.44
C PRO A 76 -2.74 -9.17 12.18
N ASP A 77 -3.54 -10.10 11.68
CA ASP A 77 -4.55 -9.79 10.69
C ASP A 77 -5.61 -8.87 11.33
N ILE A 78 -6.19 -7.98 10.53
CA ILE A 78 -7.42 -7.28 10.91
C ILE A 78 -8.52 -7.95 10.09
N PRO A 79 -9.59 -8.49 10.71
CA PRO A 79 -10.71 -9.05 9.97
C PRO A 79 -11.26 -8.05 8.95
N GLN A 80 -11.85 -8.55 7.86
CA GLN A 80 -12.41 -7.67 6.84
C GLN A 80 -13.38 -6.66 7.48
N TRP A 81 -13.22 -5.39 7.13
CA TRP A 81 -13.96 -4.28 7.73
C TRP A 81 -13.71 -4.05 9.22
N GLY A 82 -12.66 -4.62 9.83
CA GLY A 82 -12.40 -4.55 11.27
C GLY A 82 -11.84 -3.21 11.73
N GLY A 83 -11.05 -2.54 10.90
CA GLY A 83 -10.49 -1.20 11.17
C GLY A 83 -11.45 -0.07 10.79
N SER A 84 -11.37 1.05 11.52
CA SER A 84 -12.21 2.25 11.31
C SER A 84 -11.38 3.49 10.99
N CYS A 85 -12.00 4.41 10.26
CA CYS A 85 -11.56 5.79 10.16
C CYS A 85 -12.48 6.72 10.95
N ILE A 86 -11.89 7.70 11.64
CA ILE A 86 -12.60 8.68 12.47
C ILE A 86 -13.50 9.53 11.57
N GLU A 87 -14.76 9.70 11.98
CA GLU A 87 -15.77 10.53 11.28
C GLU A 87 -15.92 10.20 9.78
N SER A 88 -15.70 8.94 9.41
CA SER A 88 -15.71 8.49 8.02
C SER A 88 -16.38 7.12 7.87
N SER A 89 -17.02 6.88 6.73
CA SER A 89 -17.54 5.56 6.35
C SER A 89 -16.43 4.58 5.94
N ARG A 90 -15.19 5.05 5.86
CA ARG A 90 -14.05 4.23 5.46
C ARG A 90 -13.74 3.17 6.50
N ARG A 91 -13.51 1.96 6.01
CA ARG A 91 -13.07 0.79 6.78
C ARG A 91 -11.76 0.30 6.19
N PHE A 92 -10.99 -0.40 7.00
CA PHE A 92 -9.75 -1.02 6.54
C PHE A 92 -9.55 -2.38 7.18
N TRP A 93 -8.73 -3.21 6.56
CA TRP A 93 -8.33 -4.51 7.08
C TRP A 93 -6.96 -4.91 6.56
N VAL A 94 -6.42 -5.99 7.13
CA VAL A 94 -5.09 -6.50 6.82
C VAL A 94 -5.17 -8.01 6.78
N THR A 95 -4.64 -8.61 5.72
CA THR A 95 -4.57 -10.05 5.55
C THR A 95 -3.13 -10.46 5.30
N ARG A 96 -2.63 -11.40 6.09
CA ARG A 96 -1.30 -11.99 5.89
C ARG A 96 -1.30 -12.93 4.69
N GLU A 97 -0.28 -12.78 3.87
CA GLU A 97 0.03 -13.57 2.69
C GLU A 97 1.50 -14.02 2.75
N ASP A 98 1.90 -14.96 1.90
CA ASP A 98 3.28 -15.45 1.87
C ASP A 98 4.30 -14.33 1.60
N ALA A 99 3.91 -13.33 0.80
CA ALA A 99 4.76 -12.20 0.43
C ALA A 99 4.80 -11.06 1.46
N GLY A 100 3.88 -11.04 2.44
CA GLY A 100 3.77 -9.94 3.40
C GLY A 100 2.38 -9.76 4.00
N LEU A 101 1.98 -8.51 4.20
CA LEU A 101 0.65 -8.12 4.65
C LEU A 101 -0.06 -7.35 3.54
N ASN A 102 -1.16 -7.88 3.04
CA ASN A 102 -2.01 -7.14 2.11
C ASN A 102 -2.93 -6.22 2.90
N PHE A 103 -2.74 -4.93 2.71
CA PHE A 103 -3.45 -3.87 3.41
C PHE A 103 -4.54 -3.29 2.51
N PHE A 104 -5.75 -3.18 3.02
CA PHE A 104 -6.92 -2.77 2.25
C PHE A 104 -7.62 -1.58 2.89
N VAL A 105 -8.10 -0.67 2.05
CA VAL A 105 -9.06 0.37 2.44
C VAL A 105 -10.27 0.25 1.55
N SER A 106 -11.44 0.47 2.14
CA SER A 106 -12.68 0.56 1.41
C SER A 106 -13.56 1.70 1.88
N GLN A 107 -14.23 2.33 0.93
CA GLN A 107 -15.21 3.38 1.14
C GLN A 107 -16.54 3.00 0.51
N GLN A 108 -17.64 3.22 1.23
CA GLN A 108 -18.96 3.09 0.65
C GLN A 108 -19.25 4.28 -0.28
N VAL A 109 -19.64 3.98 -1.52
CA VAL A 109 -19.93 4.99 -2.57
C VAL A 109 -21.43 5.12 -2.80
N SER A 110 -22.17 4.03 -2.62
CA SER A 110 -23.63 4.01 -2.59
C SER A 110 -24.10 2.99 -1.55
N PRO A 111 -25.40 2.94 -1.19
CA PRO A 111 -25.92 1.91 -0.30
C PRO A 111 -25.58 0.47 -0.73
N ALA A 112 -25.39 0.25 -2.04
CA ALA A 112 -25.15 -1.07 -2.63
C ALA A 112 -23.71 -1.28 -3.14
N SER A 113 -22.79 -0.31 -2.98
CA SER A 113 -21.45 -0.43 -3.56
C SER A 113 -20.36 0.18 -2.69
N ASN A 114 -19.19 -0.45 -2.76
CA ASN A 114 -17.95 -0.01 -2.14
C ASN A 114 -16.86 0.13 -3.21
N GLN A 115 -15.97 1.10 -3.01
CA GLN A 115 -14.68 1.14 -3.68
C GLN A 115 -13.64 0.59 -2.70
N THR A 116 -12.99 -0.50 -3.10
CA THR A 116 -11.93 -1.17 -2.34
C THR A 116 -10.64 -1.15 -3.14
N ALA A 117 -9.54 -0.85 -2.46
CA ALA A 117 -8.20 -0.89 -3.03
C ALA A 117 -7.21 -1.42 -1.99
N SER A 118 -6.07 -1.91 -2.46
CA SER A 118 -5.07 -2.55 -1.61
C SER A 118 -3.64 -2.20 -1.98
N HIS A 119 -2.73 -2.55 -1.06
CA HIS A 119 -1.29 -2.44 -1.21
C HIS A 119 -0.63 -3.56 -0.41
N LEU A 120 0.34 -4.25 -1.02
CA LEU A 120 1.14 -5.24 -0.33
C LEU A 120 2.25 -4.55 0.45
N LEU A 121 2.26 -4.75 1.77
CA LEU A 121 3.39 -4.42 2.64
C LEU A 121 4.33 -5.64 2.64
N PRO A 122 5.42 -5.63 1.88
CA PRO A 122 6.26 -6.82 1.70
C PRO A 122 6.97 -7.23 2.99
N ASN A 123 7.29 -8.52 3.12
CA ASN A 123 8.05 -9.04 4.27
C ASN A 123 9.37 -8.29 4.55
N SER A 124 10.02 -7.75 3.51
CA SER A 124 11.24 -6.95 3.66
C SER A 124 11.04 -5.65 4.46
N GLU A 125 9.81 -5.17 4.56
CA GLU A 125 9.44 -3.96 5.33
C GLU A 125 8.92 -4.32 6.73
N LEU A 126 8.80 -5.61 7.07
CA LEU A 126 8.32 -6.08 8.37
C LEU A 126 9.48 -6.60 9.21
N VAL A 127 9.92 -5.81 10.18
CA VAL A 127 11.10 -6.10 10.99
C VAL A 127 10.74 -6.55 12.39
N MET A 128 11.46 -7.55 12.90
CA MET A 128 11.37 -7.93 14.31
C MET A 128 12.31 -7.05 15.14
N ILE A 129 11.76 -6.39 16.15
CA ILE A 129 12.51 -5.54 17.07
C ILE A 129 12.59 -6.26 18.41
N ALA A 130 13.80 -6.54 18.88
CA ALA A 130 14.02 -7.13 20.20
C ALA A 130 13.60 -6.16 21.30
N ASN A 131 12.96 -6.68 22.34
CA ASN A 131 12.56 -5.95 23.54
C ASN A 131 12.81 -6.83 24.77
N THR A 132 12.60 -6.31 25.99
CA THR A 132 12.92 -7.05 27.22
C THR A 132 12.03 -8.28 27.47
N MET A 133 10.98 -8.50 26.67
CA MET A 133 10.06 -9.64 26.77
C MET A 133 10.11 -10.57 25.54
N GLY A 134 11.03 -10.36 24.61
CA GLY A 134 11.15 -11.14 23.38
C GLY A 134 11.38 -10.23 22.17
N SER A 135 10.55 -10.37 21.15
CA SER A 135 10.62 -9.53 19.95
C SER A 135 9.22 -9.22 19.42
N THR A 136 9.02 -8.01 18.94
CA THR A 136 7.75 -7.56 18.32
C THR A 136 7.98 -7.08 16.91
N GLN A 137 7.03 -7.34 16.02
CA GLN A 137 7.10 -6.88 14.63
C GLN A 137 6.69 -5.42 14.52
N SER A 138 7.41 -4.68 13.67
CA SER A 138 7.09 -3.32 13.25
C SER A 138 7.21 -3.21 11.73
N TYR A 139 6.40 -2.35 11.15
CA TYR A 139 6.57 -1.89 9.79
C TYR A 139 7.68 -0.81 9.75
N ASN A 140 8.56 -0.90 8.76
CA ASN A 140 9.69 -0.01 8.53
C ASN A 140 9.83 0.38 7.05
N GLY A 141 8.74 0.30 6.28
CA GLY A 141 8.69 0.72 4.89
C GLY A 141 8.22 2.17 4.72
N PRO A 142 7.87 2.58 3.48
CA PRO A 142 7.33 3.91 3.20
C PRO A 142 6.08 4.24 4.01
N THR A 143 6.04 5.45 4.59
CA THR A 143 4.86 5.92 5.34
C THR A 143 3.76 6.50 4.45
N SER A 144 4.05 6.67 3.16
CA SER A 144 3.11 7.18 2.16
C SER A 144 3.16 6.33 0.89
N PHE A 145 1.99 5.89 0.44
CA PHE A 145 1.84 5.05 -0.75
C PHE A 145 0.41 5.11 -1.27
N GLY A 146 0.24 4.74 -2.54
CA GLY A 146 -1.07 4.62 -3.16
C GLY A 146 -1.67 3.22 -3.00
N LEU A 147 -2.99 3.16 -2.93
CA LEU A 147 -3.76 1.93 -3.03
C LEU A 147 -4.36 1.81 -4.43
N ASP A 148 -4.18 0.66 -5.05
CA ASP A 148 -4.74 0.34 -6.37
C ASP A 148 -5.89 -0.66 -6.23
N TYR A 149 -6.79 -0.72 -7.23
CA TYR A 149 -7.79 -1.79 -7.25
C TYR A 149 -7.12 -3.15 -7.14
N THR A 150 -7.69 -4.02 -6.31
CA THR A 150 -7.22 -5.40 -6.17
C THR A 150 -7.25 -6.07 -7.54
N THR A 151 -6.08 -6.27 -8.15
CA THR A 151 -5.98 -7.03 -9.39
C THR A 151 -6.12 -8.50 -9.02
N SER A 152 -7.31 -9.06 -9.20
CA SER A 152 -7.49 -10.51 -9.20
C SER A 152 -6.51 -11.10 -10.22
N SER A 153 -5.49 -11.79 -9.74
CA SER A 153 -4.52 -12.53 -10.55
C SER A 153 -4.97 -13.98 -10.66
#